data_AF-A0A843VVE8-F1
#
_entry.id   AF-A0A843VVE8-F1
#
_cell.length_a   1.000
_cell.length_b   1.000
_cell.length_c   1.000
_cell.angle_alpha   90.00
_cell.angle_beta   90.00
_cell.angle_gamma   90.00
#
_symmetry.space_group_name_H-M   'P 1'
#
loop_
_entity.id
_entity.type
_entity.pdbx_description
1 polymer ?
#
loop_
_entity_poly.entity_id
_entity_poly.type
_entity_poly.pdbx_seq_one_letter_code
_entity_poly.pdbx_strand_id
1 'polypeptide(L)'
;MASRGRRGGASAREDEQRREEQAEQRSPAPHGLVLPPPPPVDYGVFMQGLVQAMQTQAHTQAALQAQLEAQERADVLWASLLRTRFEDGAIDVAWDEFVRLFRAKFVPEHVQDRMEQEFLSLTQGSMTVLEYEARFAELSKYAPHIVTDERRKAKMFAMGLKPSLRMRLVAFDHRTLDEALSAACRQEGEMQ
;
A
#
# COMPACT_ATOMS: atom_id res chain seq x y z
N MET A 1 -44.27 -79.11 56.65
CA MET A 1 -44.26 -80.29 55.77
C MET A 1 -44.39 -79.82 54.33
N ALA A 2 -43.55 -80.38 53.45
CA ALA A 2 -43.76 -80.61 52.01
C ALA A 2 -44.17 -79.43 51.10
N SER A 3 -43.82 -79.34 49.83
CA SER A 3 -42.89 -80.05 48.96
C SER A 3 -43.03 -79.36 47.60
N ARG A 4 -41.91 -79.27 46.88
CA ARG A 4 -41.76 -79.47 45.43
C ARG A 4 -42.86 -78.98 44.47
N GLY A 5 -42.41 -78.21 43.49
CA GLY A 5 -42.90 -78.30 42.11
C GLY A 5 -42.28 -77.19 41.27
N ARG A 6 -41.34 -77.51 40.36
CA ARG A 6 -41.56 -77.51 38.90
C ARG A 6 -42.14 -76.16 38.42
N ARG A 7 -41.57 -75.48 37.42
CA ARG A 7 -40.84 -75.98 36.26
C ARG A 7 -40.24 -74.76 35.54
N GLY A 8 -38.98 -74.90 35.10
CA GLY A 8 -38.40 -74.02 34.08
C GLY A 8 -39.29 -73.98 32.84
N GLY A 9 -39.50 -72.78 32.32
CA GLY A 9 -40.41 -72.51 31.19
C GLY A 9 -40.64 -71.02 30.94
N ALA A 10 -40.41 -70.17 31.94
CA ALA A 10 -40.52 -68.72 31.80
C ALA A 10 -39.28 -68.07 31.13
N SER A 11 -38.06 -68.52 31.44
CA SER A 11 -36.83 -67.87 30.98
C SER A 11 -36.64 -67.86 29.46
N ALA A 12 -36.99 -68.96 28.77
CA ALA A 12 -36.81 -69.03 27.31
C ALA A 12 -37.82 -68.16 26.55
N ARG A 13 -39.01 -67.92 27.11
CA ARG A 13 -40.04 -67.09 26.49
C ARG A 13 -39.78 -65.60 26.70
N GLU A 14 -39.21 -65.24 27.85
CA GLU A 14 -38.79 -63.86 28.14
C GLU A 14 -37.55 -63.45 27.33
N ASP A 15 -36.61 -64.37 27.07
CA ASP A 15 -35.45 -64.10 26.23
C ASP A 15 -35.81 -63.98 24.75
N GLU A 16 -36.81 -64.74 24.28
CA GLU A 16 -37.35 -64.63 22.92
C GLU A 16 -38.18 -63.34 22.76
N GLN A 17 -39.01 -62.99 23.73
CA GLN A 17 -39.70 -61.70 23.77
C GLN A 17 -38.74 -60.51 23.85
N ARG A 18 -37.62 -60.60 24.59
CA ARG A 18 -36.58 -59.55 24.58
C ARG A 18 -35.86 -59.43 23.24
N ARG A 19 -35.66 -60.54 22.52
CA ARG A 19 -35.05 -60.53 21.18
C ARG A 19 -36.00 -59.98 20.13
N GLU A 20 -37.29 -60.31 20.22
CA GLU A 20 -38.34 -59.75 19.37
C GLU A 20 -38.57 -58.27 19.67
N GLU A 21 -38.65 -57.85 20.95
CA GLU A 21 -38.71 -56.44 21.34
C GLU A 21 -37.44 -55.67 20.92
N GLN A 22 -36.25 -56.27 20.99
CA GLN A 22 -35.01 -55.67 20.46
C GLN A 22 -34.93 -55.64 18.93
N ALA A 23 -35.60 -56.56 18.22
CA ALA A 23 -35.71 -56.55 16.76
C ALA A 23 -36.74 -55.52 16.27
N GLU A 24 -37.81 -55.28 17.04
CA GLU A 24 -38.85 -54.28 16.79
C GLU A 24 -38.40 -52.85 17.17
N GLN A 25 -37.50 -52.70 18.15
CA GLN A 25 -36.85 -51.41 18.48
C GLN A 25 -35.74 -51.02 17.49
N ARG A 26 -35.35 -51.92 16.59
CA ARG A 26 -34.50 -51.59 15.47
C ARG A 26 -35.38 -50.88 14.45
N SER A 27 -35.45 -49.55 14.55
CA SER A 27 -36.15 -48.71 13.57
C SER A 27 -35.82 -49.20 12.16
N PRO A 28 -36.80 -49.30 11.24
CA PRO A 28 -36.48 -49.51 9.84
C PRO A 28 -35.48 -48.43 9.45
N ALA A 29 -34.33 -48.84 8.92
CA ALA A 29 -33.37 -47.87 8.39
C ALA A 29 -34.15 -46.92 7.49
N PRO A 30 -34.05 -45.59 7.66
CA PRO A 30 -34.82 -44.67 6.84
C PRO A 30 -34.44 -44.96 5.39
N HIS A 31 -35.41 -45.47 4.63
CA HIS A 31 -35.30 -45.52 3.19
C HIS A 31 -35.06 -44.08 2.72
N GLY A 32 -33.81 -43.78 2.34
CA GLY A 32 -33.43 -42.61 1.57
C GLY A 32 -33.53 -41.26 2.29
N LEU A 33 -32.42 -40.84 2.91
CA LEU A 33 -31.87 -39.55 2.51
C LEU A 33 -30.76 -39.85 1.49
N VAL A 34 -31.16 -40.27 0.30
CA VAL A 34 -30.33 -39.98 -0.87
C VAL A 34 -30.41 -38.46 -0.97
N LEU A 35 -29.40 -37.78 -0.42
CA LEU A 35 -29.15 -36.39 -0.80
C LEU A 35 -29.25 -36.37 -2.32
N PRO A 36 -30.09 -35.52 -2.94
CA PRO A 36 -29.98 -35.35 -4.38
C PRO A 36 -28.50 -35.07 -4.65
N PRO A 37 -27.86 -35.76 -5.62
CA PRO A 37 -26.49 -35.46 -5.94
C PRO A 37 -26.43 -33.95 -6.13
N PRO A 38 -25.48 -33.26 -5.50
CA PRO A 38 -25.39 -31.83 -5.67
C PRO A 38 -25.42 -31.53 -7.17
N PRO A 39 -26.16 -30.49 -7.63
CA PRO A 39 -26.07 -30.08 -9.02
C PRO A 39 -24.58 -29.92 -9.36
N PRO A 40 -24.14 -30.21 -10.60
CA PRO A 40 -22.73 -30.16 -10.99
C PRO A 40 -22.23 -28.71 -10.97
N VAL A 41 -22.07 -28.15 -9.78
CA VAL A 41 -21.21 -27.03 -9.49
C VAL A 41 -19.84 -27.68 -9.42
N ASP A 42 -18.94 -27.23 -10.30
CA ASP A 42 -17.55 -27.65 -10.24
C ASP A 42 -17.00 -27.25 -8.87
N TYR A 43 -16.94 -28.23 -7.97
CA TYR A 43 -16.45 -28.05 -6.61
C TYR A 43 -14.99 -27.56 -6.59
N GLY A 44 -14.21 -27.89 -7.63
CA GLY A 44 -12.88 -27.35 -7.82
C GLY A 44 -12.92 -25.83 -7.99
N VAL A 45 -13.80 -25.34 -8.86
CA VAL A 45 -14.01 -23.89 -9.09
C VAL A 45 -14.55 -23.20 -7.84
N PHE A 46 -15.52 -23.82 -7.15
CA PHE A 46 -16.07 -23.26 -5.91
C PHE A 46 -15.01 -23.16 -4.80
N MET A 47 -14.25 -24.22 -4.56
CA MET A 47 -13.20 -24.25 -3.54
C MET A 47 -12.02 -23.34 -3.91
N GLN A 48 -11.67 -23.25 -5.20
CA GLN A 48 -10.68 -22.30 -5.68
C GLN A 48 -11.13 -20.86 -5.47
N GLY A 49 -12.40 -20.55 -5.74
CA GLY A 49 -13.01 -19.25 -5.46
C GLY A 49 -12.96 -18.90 -3.98
N LEU A 50 -13.24 -19.86 -3.09
CA LEU A 50 -13.12 -19.67 -1.64
C LEU A 50 -11.67 -19.42 -1.20
N VAL A 51 -10.71 -20.21 -1.68
CA VAL A 51 -9.28 -20.01 -1.36
C VAL A 51 -8.81 -18.65 -1.86
N GLN A 52 -9.19 -18.27 -3.08
CA GLN A 52 -8.86 -16.97 -3.66
C GLN A 52 -9.47 -15.81 -2.87
N ALA A 53 -10.73 -15.95 -2.45
CA ALA A 53 -11.40 -14.95 -1.62
C ALA A 53 -10.70 -14.79 -0.26
N MET A 54 -10.30 -15.90 0.38
CA MET A 54 -9.54 -15.88 1.64
C MET A 54 -8.16 -15.25 1.48
N GLN A 55 -7.43 -15.58 0.42
CA GLN A 55 -6.13 -14.97 0.11
C GLN A 55 -6.29 -13.47 -0.15
N THR A 56 -7.29 -13.08 -0.94
CA THR A 56 -7.59 -11.67 -1.23
C THR A 56 -7.92 -10.93 0.07
N GLN A 57 -8.74 -11.52 0.94
CA GLN A 57 -9.06 -10.94 2.25
C GLN A 57 -7.83 -10.82 3.15
N ALA A 58 -6.97 -11.84 3.19
CA ALA A 58 -5.72 -11.78 3.95
C ALA A 58 -4.79 -10.68 3.43
N HIS A 59 -4.67 -10.53 2.10
CA HIS A 59 -3.88 -9.46 1.49
C HIS A 59 -4.45 -8.06 1.78
N THR A 60 -5.77 -7.87 1.67
CA THR A 60 -6.39 -6.58 1.98
C THR A 60 -6.29 -6.24 3.46
N GLN A 61 -6.47 -7.23 4.34
CA GLN A 61 -6.28 -7.06 5.78
C GLN A 61 -4.83 -6.71 6.11
N ALA A 62 -3.86 -7.42 5.54
CA ALA A 62 -2.43 -7.15 5.74
C ALA A 62 -2.05 -5.75 5.25
N ALA A 63 -2.59 -5.31 4.10
CA ALA A 63 -2.37 -3.96 3.60
C ALA A 63 -2.94 -2.89 4.54
N LEU A 64 -4.16 -3.10 5.07
CA LEU A 64 -4.77 -2.20 6.04
C LEU A 64 -3.96 -2.13 7.34
N GLN A 65 -3.49 -3.27 7.84
CA GLN A 65 -2.65 -3.34 9.03
C GLN A 65 -1.30 -2.64 8.81
N ALA A 66 -0.62 -2.91 7.70
CA ALA A 66 0.63 -2.24 7.36
C ALA A 66 0.44 -0.71 7.26
N GLN A 67 -0.69 -0.25 6.74
CA GLN A 67 -1.00 1.16 6.66
C GLN A 67 -1.27 1.79 8.04
N LEU A 68 -2.02 1.11 8.92
CA LEU A 68 -2.23 1.55 10.30
C LEU A 68 -0.92 1.59 11.08
N GLU A 69 -0.09 0.54 10.99
CA GLU A 69 1.22 0.50 11.63
C GLU A 69 2.15 1.60 11.11
N ALA A 70 2.12 1.89 9.80
CA ALA A 70 2.87 2.99 9.22
C ALA A 70 2.40 4.34 9.77
N GLN A 71 1.09 4.53 9.92
CA GLN A 71 0.51 5.73 10.49
C GLN A 71 0.87 5.90 11.97
N GLU A 72 0.70 4.86 12.79
CA GLU A 72 1.09 4.89 14.21
C GLU A 72 2.58 5.15 14.39
N ARG A 73 3.44 4.52 13.56
CA ARG A 73 4.87 4.80 13.54
C ARG A 73 5.17 6.24 13.16
N ALA A 74 4.49 6.78 12.15
CA ALA A 74 4.65 8.17 11.76
C ALA A 74 4.27 9.13 12.90
N ASP A 75 3.15 8.87 13.59
CA ASP A 75 2.67 9.68 14.72
C ASP A 75 3.63 9.65 15.91
N VAL A 76 4.13 8.47 16.28
CA VAL A 76 5.13 8.31 17.36
C VAL A 76 6.44 9.00 17.00
N LEU A 77 6.88 8.86 15.75
CA LEU A 77 8.10 9.51 15.26
C LEU A 77 7.94 11.02 15.19
N TRP A 78 6.76 11.52 14.84
CA TRP A 78 6.42 12.93 14.84
C TRP A 78 6.43 13.51 16.25
N ALA A 79 5.74 12.88 17.21
CA ALA A 79 5.75 13.28 18.61
C ALA A 79 7.16 13.24 19.23
N SER A 80 7.98 12.27 18.83
CA SER A 80 9.39 12.16 19.26
C SER A 80 10.26 13.26 18.66
N LEU A 81 10.11 13.56 17.37
CA LEU A 81 10.82 14.63 16.67
C LEU A 81 10.49 16.00 17.29
N LEU A 82 9.20 16.25 17.53
CA LEU A 82 8.71 17.46 18.19
C LEU A 82 9.34 17.63 19.58
N ARG A 83 9.30 16.59 20.43
CA ARG A 83 9.87 16.62 21.78
C ARG A 83 11.39 16.79 21.84
N THR A 84 12.12 16.21 20.88
CA THR A 84 13.59 16.20 20.91
C THR A 84 14.19 17.49 20.37
N ARG A 85 13.51 18.13 19.40
CA ARG A 85 14.09 19.25 18.63
C ARG A 85 13.44 20.61 18.92
N PHE A 86 12.20 20.62 19.40
CA PHE A 86 11.48 21.84 19.73
C PHE A 86 11.17 21.82 21.23
N GLU A 87 11.96 22.56 22.01
CA GLU A 87 11.66 22.79 23.44
C GLU A 87 10.24 23.37 23.55
N ASP A 88 9.43 22.79 24.44
CA ASP A 88 8.04 23.18 24.70
C ASP A 88 7.05 23.06 23.55
N GLY A 89 7.17 22.01 22.72
CA GLY A 89 6.06 21.58 21.86
C GLY A 89 5.59 22.67 20.91
N ALA A 90 6.52 23.49 20.40
CA ALA A 90 6.22 24.51 19.41
C ALA A 90 5.55 23.85 18.19
N ILE A 91 4.23 24.07 18.09
CA ILE A 91 3.35 23.62 17.00
C ILE A 91 3.69 24.33 15.68
N ASP A 92 4.56 25.34 15.74
CA ASP A 92 4.91 26.21 14.62
C ASP A 92 6.23 25.78 13.94
N VAL A 93 6.33 24.50 13.60
CA VAL A 93 7.40 24.03 12.70
C VAL A 93 7.03 24.51 11.30
N ALA A 94 7.79 25.47 10.75
CA ALA A 94 7.65 25.87 9.36
C ALA A 94 7.67 24.60 8.47
N TRP A 95 6.68 24.48 7.58
CA TRP A 95 6.50 23.27 6.76
C TRP A 95 7.77 22.83 6.02
N ASP A 96 8.59 23.79 5.58
CA ASP A 96 9.87 23.52 4.94
C ASP A 96 10.88 22.83 5.87
N GLU A 97 10.90 23.21 7.15
CA GLU A 97 11.75 22.60 8.17
C GLU A 97 11.29 21.18 8.50
N PHE A 98 9.98 20.94 8.52
CA PHE A 98 9.42 19.58 8.63
C PHE A 98 9.88 18.69 7.48
N VAL A 99 9.70 19.15 6.23
CA VAL A 99 10.09 18.39 5.04
C VAL A 99 11.59 18.09 5.04
N ARG A 100 12.42 19.04 5.48
CA ARG A 100 13.87 18.86 5.63
C ARG A 100 14.21 17.75 6.63
N LEU A 101 13.62 17.80 7.82
CA LEU A 101 13.86 16.80 8.88
C LEU A 101 13.32 15.42 8.52
N PHE A 102 12.15 15.36 7.90
CA PHE A 102 11.56 14.12 7.41
C PHE A 102 12.48 13.44 6.39
N ARG A 103 12.94 14.18 5.38
CA ARG A 103 13.83 13.62 4.36
C ARG A 103 15.15 13.13 4.96
N ALA A 104 15.77 13.91 5.84
CA ALA A 104 17.02 13.51 6.51
C ALA A 104 16.87 12.19 7.29
N LYS A 105 15.68 11.91 7.84
CA LYS A 105 15.42 10.72 8.65
C LYS A 105 14.96 9.50 7.85
N PHE A 106 14.19 9.71 6.78
CA PHE A 106 13.50 8.62 6.08
C PHE A 106 13.98 8.38 4.65
N VAL A 107 14.67 9.34 4.04
CA VAL A 107 15.29 9.16 2.71
C VAL A 107 16.76 8.79 2.95
N PRO A 108 17.18 7.55 2.61
CA PRO A 108 18.58 7.15 2.77
C PRO A 108 19.52 8.10 2.04
N GLU A 109 20.69 8.36 2.62
CA GLU A 109 21.71 9.29 2.08
C GLU A 109 22.03 9.00 0.61
N HIS A 110 22.31 7.74 0.25
CA HIS A 110 22.56 7.34 -1.14
C HIS A 110 21.42 7.66 -2.12
N VAL A 111 20.17 7.71 -1.64
CA VAL A 111 19.02 8.13 -2.47
C VAL A 111 19.03 9.64 -2.65
N GLN A 112 19.34 10.40 -1.60
CA GLN A 112 19.47 11.86 -1.67
C GLN A 112 20.60 12.25 -2.63
N ASP A 113 21.78 11.62 -2.50
CA ASP A 113 22.93 11.85 -3.37
C ASP A 113 22.59 11.57 -4.85
N ARG A 114 21.87 10.48 -5.11
CA ARG A 114 21.43 10.14 -6.46
C ARG A 114 20.47 11.19 -7.02
N MET A 115 19.53 11.69 -6.22
CA MET A 115 18.58 12.73 -6.65
C MET A 115 19.29 14.06 -6.90
N GLU A 116 20.30 14.40 -6.10
CA GLU A 116 21.14 15.57 -6.31
C GLU A 116 21.97 15.44 -7.60
N GLN A 117 22.55 14.26 -7.87
CA GLN A 117 23.25 14.01 -9.13
C GLN A 117 22.31 14.07 -10.34
N GLU A 118 21.08 13.56 -10.21
CA GLU A 118 20.06 13.68 -11.25
C GLU A 118 19.69 15.15 -11.48
N PHE A 119 19.56 15.96 -10.43
CA PHE A 119 19.34 17.40 -10.56
C PHE A 119 20.49 18.09 -11.31
N LEU A 120 21.73 17.80 -10.94
CA LEU A 120 22.93 18.40 -11.53
C LEU A 120 23.13 18.04 -13.01
N SER A 121 22.66 16.86 -13.42
CA SER A 121 22.73 16.38 -14.80
C SER A 121 21.45 16.65 -15.59
N LEU A 122 20.44 17.26 -14.98
CA LEU A 122 19.15 17.50 -15.61
C LEU A 122 19.27 18.48 -16.78
N THR A 123 18.85 18.01 -17.96
CA THR A 123 18.73 18.84 -19.16
C THR A 123 17.33 18.69 -19.75
N GLN A 124 16.88 19.69 -20.51
CA GLN A 124 15.58 19.67 -21.17
C GLN A 124 15.44 18.48 -22.14
N GLY A 125 16.53 18.03 -22.79
CA GLY A 125 16.50 16.85 -23.65
C GLY A 125 15.43 16.94 -24.74
N SER A 126 14.52 15.96 -24.78
CA SER A 126 13.35 15.93 -25.69
C SER A 126 12.08 16.54 -25.08
N MET A 127 12.11 16.91 -23.80
CA MET A 127 10.94 17.43 -23.09
C MET A 127 10.57 18.83 -23.58
N THR A 128 9.30 19.17 -23.38
CA THR A 128 8.82 20.56 -23.45
C THR A 128 9.41 21.36 -22.29
N VAL A 129 9.40 22.69 -22.40
CA VAL A 129 9.87 23.59 -21.34
C VAL A 129 9.10 23.35 -20.03
N LEU A 130 7.79 23.09 -20.11
CA LEU A 130 6.94 22.87 -18.93
C LEU A 130 7.22 21.54 -18.24
N GLU A 131 7.40 20.46 -19.01
CA GLU A 131 7.82 19.17 -18.44
C GLU A 131 9.21 19.26 -17.80
N TYR A 132 10.11 20.04 -18.40
CA TYR A 132 11.44 20.30 -17.85
C TYR A 132 11.38 21.09 -16.55
N GLU A 133 10.57 22.13 -16.49
CA GLU A 133 10.35 22.88 -15.25
C GLU A 133 9.79 21.99 -14.14
N ALA A 134 8.80 21.14 -14.43
CA ALA A 134 8.23 20.25 -13.44
C ALA A 134 9.29 19.31 -12.83
N ARG A 135 10.15 18.71 -13.67
CA ARG A 135 11.26 17.86 -13.18
C ARG A 135 12.32 18.67 -12.44
N PHE A 136 12.62 19.88 -12.91
CA PHE A 136 13.56 20.78 -12.24
C PHE A 136 13.05 21.17 -10.84
N ALA A 137 11.78 21.54 -10.73
CA ALA A 137 11.15 21.90 -9.46
C ALA A 137 11.11 20.71 -8.49
N GLU A 138 10.85 19.50 -8.97
CA GLU A 138 10.90 18.28 -8.16
C GLU A 138 12.31 18.01 -7.63
N LEU A 139 13.31 17.98 -8.51
CA LEU A 139 14.68 17.59 -8.18
C LEU A 139 15.44 18.68 -7.39
N SER A 140 15.12 19.96 -7.60
CA SER A 140 15.74 21.08 -6.88
C SER A 140 15.56 21.00 -5.35
N LYS A 141 14.54 20.26 -4.90
CA LYS A 141 14.24 20.00 -3.48
C LYS A 141 15.31 19.16 -2.78
N TYR A 142 16.14 18.43 -3.53
CA TYR A 142 17.24 17.63 -3.02
C TYR A 142 18.57 18.40 -3.00
N ALA A 143 18.63 19.55 -3.67
CA ALA A 143 19.84 20.37 -3.76
C ALA A 143 19.59 21.84 -3.36
N PRO A 144 18.99 22.12 -2.17
CA PRO A 144 18.64 23.49 -1.77
C PRO A 144 19.85 24.42 -1.66
N HIS A 145 21.03 23.85 -1.40
CA HIS A 145 22.29 24.59 -1.34
C HIS A 145 22.83 25.01 -2.72
N ILE A 146 22.26 24.49 -3.82
CA ILE A 146 22.60 24.84 -5.20
C ILE A 146 21.65 25.93 -5.73
N VAL A 147 20.37 25.85 -5.36
CA VAL A 147 19.31 26.81 -5.72
C VAL A 147 19.01 27.77 -4.56
N THR A 148 20.05 28.44 -4.07
CA THR A 148 20.00 29.28 -2.85
C THR A 148 19.06 30.48 -2.95
N ASP A 149 18.86 31.00 -4.16
CA ASP A 149 18.04 32.17 -4.43
C ASP A 149 17.38 32.05 -5.80
N GLU A 150 16.32 32.81 -6.02
CA GLU A 150 15.52 32.76 -7.25
C GLU A 150 16.32 33.10 -8.51
N ARG A 151 17.32 33.99 -8.41
CA ARG A 151 18.16 34.35 -9.56
C ARG A 151 19.10 33.20 -9.93
N ARG A 152 19.71 32.55 -8.94
CA ARG A 152 20.54 31.37 -9.15
C ARG A 152 19.72 30.20 -9.69
N LYS A 153 18.50 30.03 -9.19
CA LYS A 153 17.52 29.05 -9.69
C LYS A 153 17.18 29.30 -11.16
N ALA A 154 16.87 30.54 -11.53
CA ALA A 154 16.61 30.94 -12.92
C ALA A 154 17.81 30.66 -13.83
N LYS A 155 19.03 30.99 -13.38
CA LYS A 155 20.26 30.72 -14.12
C LYS A 155 20.49 29.22 -14.33
N MET A 156 20.32 28.40 -13.29
CA MET A 156 20.44 26.94 -13.38
C MET A 156 19.43 26.35 -14.36
N PHE A 157 18.17 26.77 -14.26
CA PHE A 157 17.11 26.38 -15.20
C PHE A 157 17.51 26.73 -16.64
N ALA A 158 17.94 27.97 -16.90
CA ALA A 158 18.36 28.40 -18.23
C ALA A 158 19.56 27.59 -18.77
N MET A 159 20.50 27.19 -17.92
CA MET A 159 21.66 26.41 -18.33
C MET A 159 21.32 24.98 -18.78
N GLY A 160 20.27 24.37 -18.22
CA GLY A 160 19.81 23.03 -18.60
C GLY A 160 18.84 23.01 -19.78
N LEU A 161 18.37 24.16 -20.27
CA LEU A 161 17.57 24.24 -21.50
C LEU A 161 18.36 23.83 -22.74
N LYS A 162 17.63 23.47 -23.81
CA LYS A 162 18.19 23.20 -25.14
C LYS A 162 19.08 24.37 -25.60
N PRO A 163 20.19 24.13 -26.32
CA PRO A 163 21.12 25.18 -26.71
C PRO A 163 20.47 26.39 -27.41
N SER A 164 19.46 26.13 -28.26
CA SER A 164 18.71 27.18 -28.97
C SER A 164 17.91 28.10 -28.05
N LEU A 165 17.29 27.56 -26.99
CA LEU A 165 16.57 28.34 -25.98
C LEU A 165 17.55 29.02 -25.01
N ARG A 166 18.55 28.26 -24.56
CA ARG A 166 19.58 28.73 -23.63
C ARG A 166 20.29 29.98 -24.12
N MET A 167 20.72 30.03 -25.38
CA MET A 167 21.38 31.22 -25.93
C MET A 167 20.51 32.48 -25.85
N ARG A 168 19.20 32.33 -26.04
CA ARG A 168 18.26 33.46 -26.00
C ARG A 168 17.97 33.87 -24.57
N LEU A 169 17.82 32.93 -23.65
CA LEU A 169 17.52 33.22 -22.26
C LEU A 169 18.73 33.73 -21.49
N VAL A 170 19.94 33.20 -21.71
CA VAL A 170 21.14 33.66 -20.98
C VAL A 170 21.51 35.12 -21.35
N ALA A 171 21.07 35.60 -22.52
CA ALA A 171 21.23 37.00 -22.90
C ALA A 171 20.41 37.96 -22.04
N PHE A 172 19.32 37.48 -21.41
CA PHE A 172 18.47 38.25 -20.52
C PHE A 172 18.66 37.73 -19.09
N ASP A 173 19.28 38.53 -18.24
CA ASP A 173 19.52 38.19 -16.83
C ASP A 173 18.18 38.14 -16.05
N HIS A 174 17.49 37.01 -16.14
CA HIS A 174 16.22 36.75 -15.47
C HIS A 174 16.42 36.68 -13.95
N ARG A 175 15.59 37.41 -13.21
CA ARG A 175 15.72 37.53 -11.75
C ARG A 175 14.97 36.44 -11.00
N THR A 176 13.97 35.83 -11.65
CA THR A 176 13.12 34.78 -11.08
C THR A 176 12.98 33.62 -12.03
N LEU A 177 12.67 32.44 -11.49
CA LEU A 177 12.38 31.27 -12.32
C LEU A 177 11.17 31.51 -13.23
N ASP A 178 10.14 32.20 -12.75
CA ASP A 178 8.92 32.50 -13.50
C ASP A 178 9.18 33.37 -14.74
N GLU A 179 10.04 34.38 -14.63
CA GLU A 179 10.47 35.21 -15.77
C GLU A 179 11.17 34.37 -16.84
N ALA A 180 12.10 33.51 -16.41
CA ALA A 180 12.83 32.61 -17.29
C ALA A 180 11.88 31.58 -17.94
N LEU A 181 10.97 30.99 -17.18
CA LEU A 181 10.00 30.02 -17.67
C LEU A 181 9.10 30.63 -18.74
N SER A 182 8.51 31.79 -18.44
CA SER A 182 7.64 32.52 -19.36
C SER A 182 8.37 32.87 -20.65
N ALA A 183 9.64 33.29 -20.56
CA ALA A 183 10.46 33.57 -21.75
C ALA A 183 10.75 32.30 -22.56
N ALA A 184 11.11 31.20 -21.90
CA ALA A 184 11.36 29.92 -22.54
C ALA A 184 10.12 29.38 -23.27
N CYS A 185 8.94 29.43 -22.65
CA CYS A 185 7.69 28.98 -23.26
C CYS A 185 7.32 29.77 -24.51
N ARG A 186 7.46 31.12 -24.47
CA ARG A 186 7.23 31.96 -25.67
C ARG A 186 8.14 31.55 -26.82
N GLN A 187 9.43 31.37 -26.53
CA GLN A 187 10.42 31.03 -27.54
C GLN A 187 10.29 29.60 -28.06
N GLU A 188 9.85 28.65 -27.23
CA GLU A 188 9.58 27.27 -27.65
C GLU A 188 8.39 27.21 -28.62
N GLY A 189 7.32 27.99 -28.36
CA GLY A 189 6.18 28.08 -29.26
C GLY A 189 6.49 28.74 -30.62
N GLU A 190 7.48 29.65 -30.68
CA GLU A 190 7.95 30.26 -31.93
C GLU A 190 8.83 29.33 -32.78
N MET A 191 9.29 28.20 -32.22
CA MET A 191 10.22 27.25 -32.86
C MET A 191 9.57 25.96 -33.34
N GLN A 192 8.27 25.79 -33.12
CA GLN A 192 7.45 24.67 -33.60
C GLN A 192 6.72 25.05 -34.88
#